data_AF-A0A3P2A8R5-F1
#
_entry.id   AF-A0A3P2A8R5-F1
#
_cell.length_a   1.000
_cell.length_b   1.000
_cell.length_c   1.000
_cell.angle_alpha   90.00
_cell.angle_beta   90.00
_cell.angle_gamma   90.00
#
_symmetry.space_group_name_H-M   'P 1'
#
loop_
_entity.id
_entity.type
_entity.pdbx_description
1 polymer ?
#
loop_
_entity_poly.entity_id
_entity_poly.type
_entity_poly.pdbx_seq_one_letter_code
_entity_poly.pdbx_strand_id
1 'polypeptide(L)'
;MKVTFSWRKLYRDIGTVIIAVSRAIASGHNTKDTLLNALPQFSENRIALALGALFTSDMLENHLGTLTVHRDMNIVFELLKGEYILPMLYSDIIQSEDDRRLKPEIGRCMIYKFGCKNPSGVELLIQISIQDNKNE
;
A
#
# COMPACT_ATOMS: atom_id res chain seq x y z
N MET A 1 18.03 -10.09 -6.69
CA MET A 1 17.55 -8.68 -6.62
C MET A 1 16.64 -8.54 -5.42
N LYS A 2 16.79 -7.47 -4.62
CA LYS A 2 15.96 -7.21 -3.45
C LYS A 2 14.89 -6.17 -3.77
N VAL A 3 13.63 -6.52 -3.53
CA VAL A 3 12.48 -5.64 -3.71
C VAL A 3 11.84 -5.39 -2.35
N THR A 4 11.66 -4.12 -2.00
CA THR A 4 10.97 -3.72 -0.78
C THR A 4 9.85 -2.76 -1.10
N PHE A 5 8.76 -2.86 -0.33
CA PHE A 5 7.60 -1.99 -0.45
C PHE A 5 7.53 -1.11 0.80
N SER A 6 7.24 0.16 0.61
CA SER A 6 7.08 1.11 1.71
C SER A 6 5.95 2.07 1.41
N TRP A 7 5.38 2.68 2.45
CA TRP A 7 4.46 3.80 2.25
C TRP A 7 5.13 4.89 1.41
N ARG A 8 4.37 5.48 0.49
CA ARG A 8 4.80 6.71 -0.17
C ARG A 8 5.11 7.77 0.88
N LYS A 9 6.00 8.72 0.53
CA LYS A 9 6.39 9.82 1.42
C LYS A 9 5.19 10.54 2.05
N LEU A 10 4.12 10.75 1.28
CA LEU A 10 2.88 11.39 1.74
C LEU A 10 2.16 10.62 2.88
N TYR A 11 2.32 9.29 2.95
CA TYR A 11 1.61 8.43 3.89
C TYR A 11 2.49 7.82 4.97
N ARG A 12 3.79 8.16 5.00
CA ARG A 12 4.77 7.58 5.93
C ARG A 12 4.34 7.71 7.39
N ASP A 13 3.84 8.88 7.79
CA ASP A 13 3.50 9.17 9.19
C ASP A 13 2.09 8.70 9.59
N ILE A 14 1.28 8.27 8.60
CA ILE A 14 -0.09 7.79 8.82
C ILE A 14 -0.28 6.32 8.43
N GLY A 15 0.74 5.63 7.94
CA GLY A 15 0.64 4.25 7.46
C GLY A 15 0.07 3.27 8.49
N THR A 16 0.50 3.37 9.75
CA THR A 16 -0.06 2.56 10.85
C THR A 16 -1.54 2.85 11.08
N VAL A 17 -1.97 4.11 10.89
CA VAL A 17 -3.38 4.51 11.02
C VAL A 17 -4.19 3.99 9.84
N ILE A 18 -3.65 4.03 8.62
CA ILE A 18 -4.28 3.44 7.42
C ILE A 18 -4.55 1.94 7.65
N ILE A 19 -3.57 1.20 8.17
CA ILE A 19 -3.73 -0.22 8.50
C ILE A 19 -4.83 -0.42 9.55
N ALA A 20 -4.79 0.35 10.64
CA ALA A 20 -5.74 0.21 11.74
C ALA A 20 -7.18 0.53 11.31
N VAL A 21 -7.38 1.64 10.58
CA VAL A 21 -8.68 2.04 10.03
C VAL A 21 -9.21 0.97 9.08
N SER A 22 -8.36 0.49 8.16
CA SER A 22 -8.77 -0.53 7.20
C SER A 22 -9.21 -1.83 7.89
N ARG A 23 -8.47 -2.27 8.91
CA ARG A 23 -8.81 -3.47 9.68
C ARG A 23 -10.07 -3.27 10.53
N ALA A 24 -10.24 -2.10 11.16
CA ALA A 24 -11.44 -1.80 11.94
C ALA A 24 -12.70 -1.85 11.06
N ILE A 25 -12.65 -1.24 9.88
CA ILE A 25 -13.76 -1.27 8.91
C ILE A 25 -14.03 -2.71 8.44
N ALA A 26 -12.99 -3.48 8.12
CA ALA A 26 -13.12 -4.89 7.72
C ALA A 26 -13.73 -5.77 8.82
N SER A 27 -13.53 -5.41 10.10
CA SER A 27 -14.15 -6.07 11.26
C SER A 27 -15.56 -5.59 11.58
N GLY A 28 -16.13 -4.67 10.79
CA GLY A 28 -17.50 -4.17 10.96
C GLY A 28 -17.63 -2.82 11.67
N HIS A 29 -16.53 -2.16 12.04
CA HIS A 29 -16.55 -0.78 12.54
C HIS A 29 -16.55 0.21 11.37
N ASN A 30 -17.66 0.24 10.65
CA ASN A 30 -17.78 0.86 9.33
C ASN A 30 -18.61 2.16 9.30
N THR A 31 -18.93 2.71 10.47
CA THR A 31 -19.57 4.03 10.62
C THR A 31 -18.64 4.96 11.39
N LYS A 32 -18.87 6.29 11.31
CA LYS A 32 -18.04 7.28 12.03
C LYS A 32 -17.91 6.93 13.52
N ASP A 33 -19.05 6.75 14.20
CA ASP A 33 -19.06 6.54 15.65
C ASP A 33 -18.42 5.20 16.05
N THR A 34 -18.70 4.13 15.29
CA THR A 34 -18.11 2.81 15.59
C THR A 34 -16.61 2.79 15.34
N LEU A 35 -16.12 3.52 14.32
CA LEU A 35 -14.71 3.63 14.01
C LEU A 35 -13.94 4.43 15.06
N LEU A 36 -14.49 5.57 15.51
CA LEU A 36 -13.88 6.40 16.56
C LEU A 36 -13.80 5.63 17.89
N ASN A 37 -14.85 4.87 18.22
CA ASN A 37 -14.88 4.04 19.42
C ASN A 37 -13.92 2.85 19.36
N ALA A 38 -13.69 2.28 18.16
CA ALA A 38 -12.78 1.15 17.96
C ALA A 38 -11.30 1.56 17.96
N LEU A 39 -11.00 2.83 17.71
CA LEU A 39 -9.64 3.35 17.55
C LEU A 39 -9.33 4.54 18.47
N PRO A 40 -9.55 4.42 19.80
CA PRO A 40 -9.38 5.53 20.74
C PRO A 40 -7.93 6.03 20.85
N GLN A 41 -6.95 5.23 20.43
CA GLN A 41 -5.53 5.59 20.41
C GLN A 41 -5.15 6.59 19.32
N PHE A 42 -6.02 6.84 18.34
CA PHE A 42 -5.78 7.80 17.27
C PHE A 42 -6.73 8.99 17.40
N SER A 43 -6.23 10.20 17.10
CA SER A 43 -7.09 11.38 17.03
C SER A 43 -8.04 11.30 15.83
N GLU A 44 -9.21 11.95 15.92
CA GLU A 44 -10.18 12.06 14.83
C GLU A 44 -9.52 12.58 13.55
N ASN A 45 -8.62 13.56 13.66
CA ASN A 45 -7.86 14.08 12.53
C ASN A 45 -6.98 13.02 11.85
N ARG A 46 -6.28 12.17 12.61
CA ARG A 46 -5.44 11.10 12.02
C ARG A 46 -6.28 10.04 11.33
N ILE A 47 -7.44 9.70 11.91
CA ILE A 47 -8.41 8.79 11.29
C ILE A 47 -8.95 9.41 10.00
N ALA A 48 -9.31 10.69 10.00
CA ALA A 48 -9.76 11.41 8.81
C ALA A 48 -8.70 11.44 7.70
N LEU A 49 -7.42 11.65 8.03
CA LEU A 49 -6.32 11.59 7.07
C LEU A 49 -6.16 10.18 6.47
N ALA A 50 -6.27 9.14 7.29
CA ALA A 50 -6.21 7.76 6.82
C ALA A 50 -7.39 7.42 5.89
N LEU A 51 -8.62 7.84 6.25
CA LEU A 51 -9.79 7.71 5.38
C LEU A 51 -9.58 8.47 4.06
N GLY A 52 -9.06 9.70 4.11
CA GLY A 52 -8.74 10.49 2.93
C GLY A 52 -7.73 9.81 2.00
N ALA A 53 -6.69 9.19 2.55
CA ALA A 53 -5.71 8.40 1.79
C ALA A 53 -6.37 7.19 1.12
N LEU A 54 -7.24 6.48 1.84
CA LEU A 54 -7.96 5.32 1.30
C LEU A 54 -8.97 5.71 0.21
N PHE A 55 -9.72 6.81 0.38
CA PHE A 55 -10.61 7.33 -0.67
C PHE A 55 -9.84 7.79 -1.90
N THR A 56 -8.74 8.53 -1.71
CA THR A 56 -7.92 9.05 -2.81
C THR A 56 -7.28 7.91 -3.62
N SER A 57 -6.98 6.79 -2.98
CA SER A 57 -6.45 5.59 -3.62
C SER A 57 -7.52 4.63 -4.12
N ASP A 58 -8.80 4.98 -4.01
CA ASP A 58 -9.91 4.09 -4.39
C ASP A 58 -9.83 2.71 -3.68
N MET A 59 -9.36 2.73 -2.43
CA MET A 59 -9.23 1.58 -1.54
C MET A 59 -10.32 1.53 -0.46
N LEU A 60 -11.24 2.48 -0.50
CA LEU A 60 -12.37 2.59 0.40
C LEU A 60 -13.58 3.15 -0.33
N GLU A 61 -14.70 2.46 -0.18
CA GLU A 61 -15.99 2.82 -0.74
C GLU A 61 -16.96 3.19 0.39
N ASN A 62 -17.87 4.11 0.11
CA ASN A 62 -18.96 4.48 1.00
C ASN A 62 -20.30 4.13 0.36
N HIS A 63 -20.99 3.16 0.95
CA HIS A 63 -22.31 2.72 0.54
C HIS A 63 -23.33 3.16 1.58
N LEU A 64 -24.04 4.27 1.31
CA LEU A 64 -25.12 4.79 2.18
C LEU A 64 -24.70 4.98 3.65
N GLY A 65 -23.49 5.47 3.91
CA GLY A 65 -22.96 5.68 5.27
C GLY A 65 -22.22 4.48 5.86
N THR A 66 -22.13 3.38 5.11
CA THR A 66 -21.37 2.18 5.47
C THR A 66 -20.06 2.13 4.67
N LEU A 67 -18.94 2.16 5.38
CA LEU A 67 -17.61 2.08 4.78
C LEU A 67 -17.25 0.63 4.44
N THR A 68 -16.69 0.40 3.25
CA THR A 68 -16.19 -0.91 2.82
C THR A 68 -14.77 -0.77 2.26
N VAL A 69 -13.83 -1.55 2.79
CA VAL A 69 -12.44 -1.53 2.33
C VAL A 69 -12.26 -2.45 1.14
N HIS A 70 -11.55 -1.97 0.12
CA HIS A 70 -11.23 -2.77 -1.07
C HIS A 70 -10.30 -3.94 -0.71
N ARG A 71 -10.53 -5.11 -1.32
CA ARG A 71 -9.83 -6.37 -0.97
C ARG A 71 -8.32 -6.31 -1.20
N ASP A 72 -7.86 -5.48 -2.13
CA ASP A 72 -6.44 -5.30 -2.42
C ASP A 72 -5.66 -4.69 -1.26
N MET A 73 -6.32 -4.08 -0.26
CA MET A 73 -5.63 -3.68 0.97
C MET A 73 -4.96 -4.85 1.68
N ASN A 74 -5.48 -6.09 1.54
CA ASN A 74 -4.79 -7.28 2.05
C ASN A 74 -3.44 -7.49 1.35
N ILE A 75 -3.38 -7.28 0.04
CA ILE A 75 -2.13 -7.36 -0.73
C ILE A 75 -1.18 -6.25 -0.25
N VAL A 76 -1.67 -5.01 -0.09
CA VAL A 76 -0.88 -3.89 0.45
C VAL A 76 -0.27 -4.26 1.80
N PHE A 77 -1.04 -4.87 2.71
CA PHE A 77 -0.54 -5.26 4.02
C PHE A 77 0.54 -6.34 3.94
N GLU A 78 0.41 -7.31 3.05
CA GLU A 78 1.46 -8.33 2.87
C GLU A 78 2.72 -7.73 2.27
N LEU A 79 2.59 -6.90 1.22
CA LEU A 79 3.72 -6.24 0.56
C LEU A 79 4.56 -5.41 1.55
N LEU A 80 3.91 -4.72 2.48
CA LEU A 80 4.57 -3.87 3.47
C LEU A 80 5.29 -4.63 4.61
N LYS A 81 5.05 -5.94 4.78
CA LYS A 81 5.72 -6.74 5.83
C LYS A 81 7.10 -7.21 5.43
N GLY A 82 7.36 -7.31 4.13
CA GLY A 82 8.39 -8.18 3.60
C GLY A 82 9.43 -7.47 2.75
N GLU A 83 10.60 -8.10 2.73
CA GLU A 83 11.58 -7.92 1.68
C GLU A 83 11.51 -9.15 0.77
N TYR A 84 11.42 -8.92 -0.54
CA TYR A 84 11.24 -9.99 -1.51
C TYR A 84 12.53 -10.16 -2.30
N ILE A 85 13.12 -11.35 -2.20
CA ILE A 85 14.30 -11.72 -2.97
C ILE A 85 13.82 -12.41 -4.24
N LEU A 86 14.04 -11.77 -5.38
CA LEU A 86 13.76 -12.34 -6.68
C LEU A 86 15.01 -13.05 -7.23
N PRO A 87 14.85 -14.24 -7.86
CA PRO A 87 15.94 -15.05 -8.41
C PRO A 87 16.44 -14.47 -9.76
N MET A 88 16.72 -13.17 -9.78
CA MET A 88 17.21 -12.42 -10.94
C MET A 88 18.26 -11.41 -10.45
N LEU A 89 19.31 -11.16 -11.22
CA LEU A 89 20.25 -10.09 -10.89
C LEU A 89 19.70 -8.75 -11.39
N TYR A 90 19.94 -7.68 -10.64
CA TYR A 90 19.50 -6.35 -11.05
C TYR A 90 20.17 -5.92 -12.37
N SER A 91 21.41 -6.39 -12.59
CA SER A 91 22.17 -6.22 -13.83
C SER A 91 21.52 -6.87 -15.05
N ASP A 92 20.70 -7.90 -14.86
CA ASP A 92 20.01 -8.57 -15.97
C ASP A 92 18.85 -7.74 -16.50
N ILE A 93 18.30 -6.85 -15.65
CA ILE A 93 17.10 -6.06 -15.91
C ILE A 93 17.44 -4.60 -16.25
N ILE A 94 18.50 -4.06 -15.65
CA ILE A 94 18.94 -2.67 -15.84
C ILE A 94 20.37 -2.70 -16.38
N GLN A 95 20.48 -2.67 -17.71
CA GLN A 95 21.75 -2.74 -18.45
C GLN A 95 22.25 -1.33 -18.82
N SER A 96 21.37 -0.33 -18.80
CA SER A 96 21.64 1.06 -19.18
C SER A 96 21.05 2.07 -18.18
N GLU A 97 21.46 3.35 -18.29
CA GLU A 97 20.81 4.43 -17.53
C GLU A 97 19.34 4.64 -17.94
N ASP A 98 18.99 4.35 -19.19
CA ASP A 98 17.61 4.38 -19.67
C ASP A 98 16.75 3.32 -18.98
N ASP A 99 17.31 2.13 -18.68
CA ASP A 99 16.59 1.07 -17.97
C ASP A 99 16.29 1.44 -16.50
N ARG A 100 17.05 2.36 -15.90
CA ARG A 100 16.72 2.87 -14.55
C ARG A 100 15.38 3.60 -14.53
N ARG A 101 14.96 4.16 -15.67
CA ARG A 101 13.65 4.79 -15.84
C ARG A 101 12.51 3.76 -15.90
N LEU A 102 12.81 2.49 -16.16
CA LEU A 102 11.83 1.39 -16.19
C LEU A 102 11.46 0.87 -14.79
N LYS A 103 12.14 1.29 -13.72
CA LYS A 103 11.82 0.89 -12.33
C LYS A 103 10.34 1.06 -11.96
N PRO A 104 9.66 2.18 -12.29
CA PRO A 104 8.23 2.33 -12.02
C PRO A 104 7.37 1.34 -12.81
N GLU A 105 7.74 1.02 -14.06
CA GLU A 105 7.00 0.08 -14.91
C GLU A 105 7.16 -1.37 -14.42
N ILE A 106 8.36 -1.74 -13.99
CA ILE A 106 8.62 -3.03 -13.33
C ILE A 106 7.78 -3.15 -12.06
N GLY A 107 7.77 -2.09 -11.25
CA GLY A 107 6.96 -2.05 -10.04
C GLY A 107 5.45 -2.20 -10.30
N ARG A 108 4.95 -1.47 -11.31
CA ARG A 108 3.58 -1.61 -11.81
C ARG A 108 3.29 -3.03 -12.24
N CYS A 109 4.15 -3.60 -13.08
CA CYS A 109 4.01 -4.98 -13.56
C CYS A 109 3.93 -5.98 -12.40
N MET A 110 4.77 -5.82 -11.36
CA MET A 110 4.69 -6.65 -10.15
C MET A 110 3.34 -6.53 -9.45
N ILE A 111 2.84 -5.30 -9.23
CA ILE A 111 1.53 -5.06 -8.60
C ILE A 111 0.41 -5.74 -9.41
N TYR A 112 0.42 -5.60 -10.75
CA TYR A 112 -0.52 -6.30 -11.62
C TYR A 112 -0.41 -7.83 -11.48
N LYS A 113 0.80 -8.37 -11.41
CA LYS A 113 1.05 -9.82 -11.31
C LYS A 113 0.71 -10.41 -9.95
N PHE A 114 0.67 -9.61 -8.88
CA PHE A 114 0.20 -10.06 -7.56
C PHE A 114 -1.33 -10.25 -7.49
N GLY A 115 -2.06 -9.98 -8.57
CA GLY A 115 -3.50 -10.19 -8.64
C GLY A 115 -4.33 -9.03 -8.09
N CYS A 116 -3.74 -7.84 -7.97
CA CYS A 116 -4.48 -6.62 -7.62
C CYS A 116 -5.56 -6.32 -8.67
N LYS A 117 -6.78 -6.05 -8.21
CA LYS A 117 -7.90 -5.57 -9.05
C LYS A 117 -7.88 -4.05 -9.25
N ASN A 118 -7.33 -3.32 -8.28
CA ASN A 118 -7.06 -1.88 -8.31
C ASN A 118 -5.55 -1.61 -8.13
N PRO A 119 -4.73 -1.92 -9.15
CA PRO A 119 -3.27 -1.71 -9.08
C PRO A 119 -2.90 -0.23 -8.97
N SER A 120 -3.65 0.66 -9.60
CA SER A 120 -3.44 2.12 -9.53
C SER A 120 -3.58 2.65 -8.10
N GLY A 121 -4.59 2.17 -7.37
CA GLY A 121 -4.77 2.51 -5.96
C GLY A 121 -3.64 2.02 -5.07
N VAL A 122 -3.14 0.81 -5.32
CA VAL A 122 -1.97 0.28 -4.62
C VAL A 122 -0.76 1.17 -4.87
N GLU A 123 -0.50 1.55 -6.12
CA GLU A 123 0.60 2.44 -6.49
C GLU A 123 0.53 3.83 -5.87
N LEU A 124 -0.67 4.32 -5.56
CA LEU A 124 -0.84 5.58 -4.85
C LEU A 124 -0.40 5.44 -3.39
N LEU A 125 -0.72 4.33 -2.74
CA LEU A 125 -0.39 4.10 -1.32
C LEU A 125 1.07 3.75 -1.08
N ILE A 126 1.66 2.89 -1.92
CA ILE A 126 3.00 2.34 -1.70
C ILE A 126 3.96 2.72 -2.81
N GLN A 127 5.24 2.76 -2.47
CA GLN A 127 6.35 2.88 -3.40
C GLN A 127 7.21 1.63 -3.33
N ILE A 128 7.84 1.31 -4.46
CA ILE A 128 8.68 0.13 -4.65
C ILE A 128 10.13 0.58 -4.70
N SER A 129 10.96 -0.05 -3.88
CA SER A 129 12.41 0.13 -3.89
C SER A 129 13.04 -1.15 -4.39
N ILE A 130 13.82 -1.04 -5.46
CA ILE A 130 14.57 -2.16 -6.04
C ILE A 130 16.05 -1.88 -5.80
N GLN A 131 16.68 -2.78 -5.05
CA GLN A 131 18.09 -2.78 -4.73
C GLN A 131 18.76 -4.00 -5.34
N ASP A 132 19.99 -3.82 -5.79
CA ASP A 132 20.82 -4.93 -6.20
C ASP A 132 21.23 -5.72 -4.95
N ASN A 133 21.20 -7.05 -5.04
CA ASN A 133 21.85 -7.85 -4.00
C ASN A 133 23.35 -7.80 -4.32
N LYS A 134 24.02 -6.76 -3.85
CA LYS A 134 25.48 -6.81 -3.77
C LYS A 134 25.83 -7.59 -2.50
N ASN A 135 26.45 -8.75 -2.72
CA ASN A 135 27.08 -9.69 -1.76
C ASN A 135 26.14 -10.81 -1.31
N GLU A 136 26.55 -12.08 -1.30
CA GLU A 136 27.89 -12.63 -1.02
C GLU A 136 28.62 -13.26 -2.22
#